data_AF-A0A951WQ58-F1
#
_entry.id   AF-A0A951WQ58-F1
#
_cell.length_a   1.000
_cell.length_b   1.000
_cell.length_c   1.000
_cell.angle_alpha   90.00
_cell.angle_beta   90.00
_cell.angle_gamma   90.00
#
_symmetry.space_group_name_H-M   'P 1'
#
loop_
_entity.id
_entity.type
_entity.pdbx_description
1 polymer ?
#
loop_
_entity_poly.entity_id
_entity_poly.type
_entity_poly.pdbx_seq_one_letter_code
_entity_poly.pdbx_strand_id
1 'polypeptide(L)'
;MRNRADNVRGWTIDELVLILLRQFKRLLTERGADLTDSQMRELAQAVVDKRADSMGDTLVAVRRALDQIAAESEALLAGWGLTFAESLRMPMEEMPGWDTTADFLSLANEKVNAELRISAGSALRLLFGESAALRDVLTTAKHGADDPEDVDAVIAVRALAYYLDADAADSDGVLEAADAWFGANGS
;
A
#
# COMPACT_ATOMS: atom_id res chain seq x y z
N MET A 1 19.90 -16.96 -2.28
CA MET A 1 18.48 -16.74 -2.64
C MET A 1 18.18 -15.32 -2.23
N ARG A 2 17.82 -14.41 -3.15
CA ARG A 2 17.37 -13.06 -2.75
C ARG A 2 16.08 -13.20 -1.94
N ASN A 3 15.98 -12.52 -0.80
CA ASN A 3 14.72 -12.46 -0.06
C ASN A 3 13.71 -11.63 -0.88
N ARG A 4 12.40 -11.77 -0.63
CA ARG A 4 11.34 -11.05 -1.36
C ARG A 4 11.57 -9.54 -1.34
N ALA A 5 12.00 -8.99 -0.20
CA ALA A 5 12.36 -7.58 -0.06
C ALA A 5 13.45 -7.14 -1.06
N ASP A 6 14.48 -7.95 -1.29
CA ASP A 6 15.54 -7.64 -2.26
C ASP A 6 15.03 -7.62 -3.71
N ASN A 7 14.04 -8.45 -4.04
CA ASN A 7 13.41 -8.41 -5.35
C ASN A 7 12.64 -7.10 -5.53
N VAL A 8 11.88 -6.70 -4.51
CA VAL A 8 11.11 -5.45 -4.53
C VAL A 8 12.04 -4.24 -4.69
N ARG A 9 13.18 -4.21 -4.00
CA ARG A 9 14.21 -3.17 -4.18
C ARG A 9 14.73 -3.08 -5.61
N GLY A 10 14.83 -4.22 -6.28
CA GLY A 10 15.36 -4.33 -7.64
C GLY A 10 14.37 -4.06 -8.76
N TRP A 11 13.06 -4.04 -8.50
CA TRP A 11 12.05 -3.81 -9.55
C TRP A 11 12.11 -2.38 -10.07
N THR A 12 11.74 -2.15 -11.33
CA THR A 12 11.40 -0.80 -11.80
C THR A 12 10.05 -0.35 -11.21
N ILE A 13 9.66 0.91 -11.40
CA ILE A 13 8.38 1.42 -10.87
C ILE A 13 7.18 0.85 -11.63
N ASP A 14 7.28 0.69 -12.95
CA ASP A 14 6.26 0.02 -13.75
C ASP A 14 6.10 -1.46 -13.33
N GLU A 15 7.20 -2.17 -13.06
CA GLU A 15 7.14 -3.53 -12.52
C GLU A 15 6.43 -3.57 -11.16
N LEU A 16 6.75 -2.64 -10.25
CA LEU A 16 6.10 -2.53 -8.94
C LEU A 16 4.59 -2.26 -9.09
N VAL A 17 4.21 -1.27 -9.91
CA VAL A 17 2.79 -0.94 -10.16
C VAL A 17 2.05 -2.14 -10.76
N LEU A 18 2.65 -2.84 -11.73
CA LEU A 18 2.04 -4.01 -12.35
C LEU A 18 1.83 -5.16 -11.36
N ILE A 19 2.78 -5.39 -10.46
CA ILE A 19 2.68 -6.42 -9.42
C ILE A 19 1.57 -6.07 -8.42
N LEU A 20 1.51 -4.82 -7.97
CA LEU A 20 0.44 -4.35 -7.08
C LEU A 20 -0.94 -4.45 -7.75
N LEU A 21 -1.07 -4.03 -9.01
CA LEU A 21 -2.31 -4.19 -9.77
C LEU A 21 -2.75 -5.66 -9.88
N ARG A 22 -1.80 -6.58 -10.08
CA ARG A 22 -2.09 -8.02 -10.11
C ARG A 22 -2.52 -8.56 -8.76
N GLN A 23 -1.90 -8.10 -7.67
CA GLN A 23 -2.29 -8.44 -6.30
C GLN A 23 -3.74 -8.03 -6.02
N PHE A 24 -4.16 -6.85 -6.49
CA PHE A 24 -5.51 -6.36 -6.30
C PHE A 24 -6.52 -6.82 -7.36
N LYS A 25 -6.10 -7.50 -8.43
CA LYS A 25 -6.93 -7.78 -9.62
C LYS A 25 -8.33 -8.30 -9.27
N ARG A 26 -8.43 -9.32 -8.41
CA ARG A 26 -9.73 -9.88 -8.00
C ARG A 26 -10.61 -8.83 -7.31
N LEU A 27 -10.04 -8.10 -6.36
CA LEU A 27 -10.77 -7.09 -5.58
C LEU A 27 -11.18 -5.89 -6.44
N LEU A 28 -10.37 -5.53 -7.44
CA LEU A 28 -10.70 -4.50 -8.44
C LEU A 28 -11.87 -4.94 -9.32
N THR A 29 -11.82 -6.16 -9.86
CA THR A 29 -12.91 -6.72 -10.69
C THR A 29 -14.23 -6.78 -9.91
N GLU A 30 -14.21 -7.22 -8.65
CA GLU A 30 -15.39 -7.26 -7.76
C GLU A 30 -16.04 -5.88 -7.56
N ARG A 31 -15.28 -4.80 -7.73
CA ARG A 31 -15.72 -3.40 -7.58
C ARG A 31 -15.87 -2.68 -8.92
N GLY A 32 -15.95 -3.43 -10.02
CA GLY A 32 -16.24 -2.90 -11.36
C GLY A 32 -15.03 -2.31 -12.09
N ALA A 33 -13.81 -2.53 -11.60
CA ALA A 33 -12.57 -2.19 -12.28
C ALA A 33 -11.93 -3.45 -12.90
N ASP A 34 -12.56 -4.00 -13.93
CA ASP A 34 -12.05 -5.20 -14.62
C ASP A 34 -10.93 -4.84 -15.60
N LEU A 35 -9.68 -5.05 -15.17
CA LEU A 35 -8.50 -4.76 -15.96
C LEU A 35 -7.98 -6.01 -16.67
N THR A 36 -7.80 -5.91 -17.98
CA THR A 36 -6.97 -6.86 -18.73
C THR A 36 -5.50 -6.69 -18.37
N ASP A 37 -4.70 -7.72 -18.63
CA ASP A 37 -3.25 -7.67 -18.43
C ASP A 37 -2.56 -6.62 -19.34
N SER A 38 -3.16 -6.28 -20.49
CA SER A 38 -2.70 -5.17 -21.33
C SER A 38 -2.95 -3.81 -20.67
N GLN A 39 -4.16 -3.60 -20.13
CA GLN A 39 -4.51 -2.35 -19.44
C GLN A 39 -3.69 -2.14 -18.18
N MET A 40 -3.39 -3.21 -17.41
CA MET A 40 -2.51 -3.09 -16.24
C MET A 40 -1.09 -2.66 -16.63
N ARG A 41 -0.52 -3.21 -17.73
CA ARG A 41 0.79 -2.79 -18.24
C ARG A 41 0.78 -1.35 -18.74
N GLU A 42 -0.27 -0.97 -19.47
CA GLU A 42 -0.42 0.39 -19.97
C GLU A 42 -0.52 1.40 -18.83
N LEU A 43 -1.29 1.09 -17.79
CA LEU A 43 -1.40 1.92 -16.59
C LEU A 43 -0.07 2.02 -15.84
N ALA A 44 0.65 0.90 -15.68
CA ALA A 44 1.98 0.88 -15.06
C ALA A 44 2.99 1.75 -15.82
N GLN A 45 3.00 1.67 -17.15
CA GLN A 45 3.83 2.54 -17.99
C GLN A 45 3.41 4.00 -17.88
N ALA A 46 2.10 4.28 -17.86
CA ALA A 46 1.58 5.63 -17.74
C ALA A 46 1.98 6.30 -16.42
N VAL A 47 2.18 5.53 -15.34
CA VAL A 47 2.78 6.04 -14.10
C VAL A 47 4.20 6.53 -14.38
N VAL A 48 5.10 5.68 -14.90
CA VAL A 48 6.50 6.05 -15.18
C VAL A 48 6.59 7.27 -16.11
N ASP A 49 5.74 7.32 -17.13
CA ASP A 49 5.63 8.43 -18.08
C ASP A 49 4.98 9.70 -17.48
N LYS A 50 4.62 9.70 -16.20
CA LYS A 50 3.91 10.78 -15.48
C LYS A 50 2.62 11.23 -16.19
N ARG A 51 1.92 10.28 -16.81
CA ARG A 51 0.68 10.49 -17.59
C ARG A 51 -0.47 9.60 -17.14
N ALA A 52 -0.43 9.06 -15.91
CA ALA A 52 -1.48 8.17 -15.41
C ALA A 52 -2.89 8.77 -15.59
N ASP A 53 -3.06 10.08 -15.36
CA ASP A 53 -4.36 10.76 -15.53
C ASP A 53 -4.91 10.71 -16.97
N SER A 54 -4.06 10.47 -17.99
CA SER A 54 -4.51 10.25 -19.38
C SER A 54 -5.30 8.96 -19.58
N MET A 55 -5.27 8.04 -18.60
CA MET A 55 -6.04 6.79 -18.61
C MET A 55 -7.54 7.00 -18.32
N GLY A 56 -7.95 8.23 -17.98
CA GLY A 56 -9.35 8.64 -17.86
C GLY A 56 -10.17 7.72 -16.96
N ASP A 57 -11.28 7.21 -17.50
CA ASP A 57 -12.24 6.36 -16.78
C ASP A 57 -11.60 5.10 -16.18
N THR A 58 -10.54 4.56 -16.81
CA THR A 58 -9.83 3.38 -16.29
C THR A 58 -9.19 3.71 -14.95
N LEU A 59 -8.45 4.82 -14.85
CA LEU A 59 -7.82 5.22 -13.60
C LEU A 59 -8.87 5.59 -12.55
N VAL A 60 -9.93 6.31 -12.94
CA VAL A 60 -11.04 6.66 -12.03
C VAL A 60 -11.68 5.41 -11.43
N ALA A 61 -11.92 4.37 -12.23
CA ALA A 61 -12.49 3.12 -11.74
C ALA A 61 -11.55 2.41 -10.74
N VAL A 62 -10.25 2.38 -11.04
CA VAL A 62 -9.24 1.77 -10.16
C VAL A 62 -9.12 2.53 -8.85
N ARG A 63 -8.97 3.86 -8.88
CA ARG A 63 -8.87 4.70 -7.67
C ARG A 63 -10.08 4.51 -6.76
N ARG A 64 -11.29 4.57 -7.32
CA ARG A 64 -12.54 4.32 -6.57
C ARG A 64 -12.61 2.91 -5.97
N ALA A 65 -12.14 1.89 -6.69
CA ALA A 65 -12.11 0.53 -6.16
C ALA A 65 -11.10 0.40 -5.01
N LEU A 66 -9.92 1.04 -5.11
CA LEU A 66 -8.93 1.08 -4.03
C LEU A 66 -9.45 1.84 -2.80
N ASP A 67 -10.15 2.96 -2.99
CA ASP A 67 -10.82 3.69 -1.90
C ASP A 67 -11.81 2.80 -1.13
N GLN A 68 -12.64 2.04 -1.84
CA GLN A 68 -13.59 1.12 -1.23
C GLN A 68 -12.87 0.00 -0.47
N ILE A 69 -11.82 -0.59 -1.06
CA ILE A 69 -11.02 -1.63 -0.41
C ILE A 69 -10.37 -1.13 0.88
N ALA A 70 -9.82 0.09 0.86
CA ALA A 70 -9.23 0.72 2.03
C ALA A 70 -10.30 0.97 3.10
N ALA A 71 -11.42 1.61 2.75
CA ALA A 71 -12.50 1.92 3.68
C ALA A 71 -13.11 0.66 4.33
N GLU A 72 -13.29 -0.43 3.58
CA GLU A 72 -13.75 -1.71 4.13
C GLU A 72 -12.74 -2.31 5.12
N SER A 73 -11.45 -2.17 4.82
CA SER A 73 -10.38 -2.70 5.67
C SER A 73 -10.24 -1.86 6.95
N GLU A 74 -10.35 -0.53 6.85
CA GLU A 74 -10.41 0.38 8.00
C GLU A 74 -11.64 0.11 8.86
N ALA A 75 -12.81 -0.12 8.27
CA ALA A 75 -14.02 -0.44 9.01
C ALA A 75 -13.90 -1.77 9.78
N LEU A 76 -13.21 -2.76 9.20
CA LEU A 76 -12.90 -4.02 9.87
C LEU A 76 -11.99 -3.80 11.09
N LEU A 77 -10.90 -3.05 10.93
CA LEU A 77 -9.99 -2.70 12.04
C LEU A 77 -10.72 -1.90 13.13
N ALA A 78 -11.57 -0.95 12.74
CA ALA A 78 -12.39 -0.17 13.66
C ALA A 78 -13.40 -1.04 14.43
N GLY A 79 -13.83 -2.17 13.86
CA GLY A 79 -14.62 -3.18 14.55
C GLY A 79 -13.90 -3.80 15.77
N TRP A 80 -12.57 -3.79 15.77
CA TRP A 80 -11.74 -4.17 16.91
C TRP A 80 -11.27 -2.97 17.75
N GLY A 81 -11.75 -1.76 17.43
CA GLY A 81 -11.35 -0.52 18.10
C GLY A 81 -9.95 -0.04 17.70
N LEU A 82 -9.44 -0.44 16.53
CA LEU A 82 -8.11 -0.10 16.05
C LEU A 82 -8.15 0.83 14.84
N THR A 83 -7.25 1.81 14.83
CA THR A 83 -6.80 2.45 13.59
C THR A 83 -5.77 1.57 12.87
N PHE A 84 -5.47 1.87 11.60
CA PHE A 84 -4.42 1.17 10.84
C PHE A 84 -3.04 1.24 11.54
N ALA A 85 -2.65 2.42 12.03
CA ALA A 85 -1.38 2.59 12.73
C ALA A 85 -1.31 1.79 14.04
N GLU A 86 -2.43 1.65 14.75
CA GLU A 86 -2.51 0.84 15.97
C GLU A 86 -2.51 -0.65 15.65
N SER A 87 -3.20 -1.07 14.58
CA SER A 87 -3.25 -2.48 14.19
C SER A 87 -1.84 -3.01 13.87
N LEU A 88 -1.04 -2.25 13.10
CA LEU A 88 0.34 -2.62 12.79
C LEU A 88 1.18 -2.86 14.06
N ARG A 89 0.96 -2.07 15.11
CA ARG A 89 1.70 -2.19 16.37
C ARG A 89 1.14 -3.27 17.31
N MET A 90 -0.10 -3.68 17.13
CA MET A 90 -0.77 -4.64 18.00
C MET A 90 -0.35 -6.08 17.66
N PRO A 91 0.34 -6.78 18.57
CA PRO A 91 0.63 -8.20 18.41
C PRO A 91 -0.65 -9.01 18.37
N MET A 92 -0.65 -10.14 17.64
CA MET A 92 -1.82 -10.99 17.52
C MET A 92 -2.30 -11.56 18.87
N GLU A 93 -1.38 -11.79 19.80
CA GLU A 93 -1.67 -12.29 21.15
C GLU A 93 -2.49 -11.28 21.98
N GLU A 94 -2.41 -10.00 21.65
CA GLU A 94 -3.14 -8.91 22.33
C GLU A 94 -4.47 -8.59 21.66
N MET A 95 -4.76 -9.17 20.49
CA MET A 95 -6.03 -8.98 19.80
C MET A 95 -7.19 -9.56 20.62
N PRO A 96 -8.30 -8.82 20.82
CA PRO A 96 -9.48 -9.35 21.49
C PRO A 96 -10.28 -10.30 20.58
N GLY A 97 -11.13 -11.13 21.17
CA GLY A 97 -12.17 -11.86 20.42
C GLY A 97 -11.78 -13.26 19.93
N TRP A 98 -10.75 -13.88 20.49
CA TRP A 98 -10.44 -15.29 20.25
C TRP A 98 -10.38 -16.07 21.56
N ASP A 99 -11.01 -17.26 21.58
CA ASP A 99 -10.94 -18.21 22.70
C ASP A 99 -10.26 -19.51 22.29
N THR A 100 -10.27 -19.81 20.99
CA THR A 100 -9.67 -21.02 20.41
C THR A 100 -8.58 -20.68 19.41
N THR A 101 -7.72 -21.66 19.11
CA THR A 101 -6.72 -21.54 18.04
C THR A 101 -7.37 -21.28 16.66
N ALA A 102 -8.59 -21.78 16.42
CA ALA A 102 -9.29 -21.53 15.18
C ALA A 102 -9.71 -20.06 15.05
N ASP A 103 -10.22 -19.48 16.14
CA ASP A 103 -10.58 -18.05 16.19
C ASP A 103 -9.33 -17.19 16.01
N PHE A 104 -8.23 -17.54 16.69
CA PHE A 104 -6.95 -16.85 16.56
C PHE A 104 -6.46 -16.82 15.09
N LEU A 105 -6.50 -17.96 14.40
CA LEU A 105 -6.05 -18.06 13.01
C LEU A 105 -6.97 -17.29 12.05
N SER A 106 -8.30 -17.32 12.28
CA SER A 106 -9.25 -16.53 11.49
C SER A 106 -8.99 -15.03 11.67
N LEU A 107 -8.87 -14.59 12.92
CA LEU A 107 -8.63 -13.20 13.28
C LEU A 107 -7.29 -12.70 12.74
N ALA A 108 -6.24 -13.51 12.86
CA ALA A 108 -4.93 -13.20 12.30
C ALA A 108 -4.99 -13.00 10.79
N ASN A 109 -5.68 -13.91 10.09
CA ASN A 109 -5.84 -13.79 8.65
C ASN A 109 -6.67 -12.55 8.26
N GLU A 110 -7.73 -12.24 8.98
CA GLU A 110 -8.54 -11.04 8.73
C GLU A 110 -7.74 -9.75 8.95
N LYS A 111 -7.02 -9.63 10.07
CA LYS A 111 -6.18 -8.48 10.40
C LYS A 111 -5.07 -8.29 9.36
N VAL A 112 -4.28 -9.32 9.09
CA VAL A 112 -3.17 -9.25 8.13
C VAL A 112 -3.68 -8.89 6.74
N ASN A 113 -4.83 -9.41 6.32
CA ASN A 113 -5.41 -9.04 5.02
C ASN A 113 -5.89 -7.59 4.99
N ALA A 114 -6.44 -7.06 6.09
CA ALA A 114 -6.83 -5.66 6.18
C ALA A 114 -5.61 -4.75 6.10
N GLU A 115 -4.55 -5.07 6.86
CA GLU A 115 -3.29 -4.34 6.88
C GLU A 115 -2.63 -4.33 5.51
N LEU A 116 -2.51 -5.49 4.86
CA LEU A 116 -1.94 -5.63 3.53
C LEU A 116 -2.72 -4.82 2.47
N ARG A 117 -4.06 -4.77 2.59
CA ARG A 117 -4.89 -4.00 1.65
C ARG A 117 -4.68 -2.50 1.82
N ILE A 118 -4.53 -2.02 3.04
CA ILE A 118 -4.27 -0.60 3.32
C ILE A 118 -2.84 -0.24 2.91
N SER A 119 -1.82 -1.02 3.32
CA SER A 119 -0.41 -0.78 3.01
C SER A 119 -0.15 -0.76 1.51
N ALA A 120 -0.43 -1.87 0.82
CA ALA A 120 -0.18 -2.00 -0.62
C ALA A 120 -1.13 -1.13 -1.46
N GLY A 121 -2.37 -0.94 -1.01
CA GLY A 121 -3.36 -0.12 -1.69
C GLY A 121 -3.00 1.37 -1.66
N SER A 122 -2.60 1.89 -0.48
CA SER A 122 -2.12 3.26 -0.34
C SER A 122 -0.84 3.51 -1.14
N ALA A 123 0.10 2.55 -1.18
CA ALA A 123 1.29 2.66 -2.02
C ALA A 123 0.92 2.78 -3.50
N LEU A 124 -0.02 1.98 -3.99
CA LEU A 124 -0.50 2.04 -5.37
C LEU A 124 -1.21 3.38 -5.68
N ARG A 125 -2.04 3.87 -4.77
CA ARG A 125 -2.69 5.18 -4.89
C ARG A 125 -1.68 6.33 -4.92
N LEU A 126 -0.66 6.28 -4.09
CA LEU A 126 0.42 7.27 -4.07
C LEU A 126 1.22 7.24 -5.39
N LEU A 127 1.49 6.06 -5.94
CA LEU A 127 2.11 5.90 -7.27
C LEU A 127 1.24 6.48 -8.39
N PHE A 128 -0.09 6.50 -8.22
CA PHE A 128 -1.02 7.21 -9.10
C PHE A 128 -1.09 8.72 -8.82
N GLY A 129 -0.35 9.25 -7.87
CA GLY A 129 -0.30 10.68 -7.55
C GLY A 129 -1.32 11.15 -6.52
N GLU A 130 -1.99 10.24 -5.80
CA GLU A 130 -2.95 10.63 -4.75
C GLU A 130 -2.23 10.98 -3.44
N SER A 131 -2.00 12.26 -3.19
CA SER A 131 -1.35 12.77 -1.98
C SER A 131 -2.07 12.35 -0.68
N ALA A 132 -3.38 12.12 -0.73
CA ALA A 132 -4.16 11.65 0.42
C ALA A 132 -3.66 10.31 0.97
N ALA A 133 -3.05 9.47 0.13
CA ALA A 133 -2.51 8.17 0.55
C ALA A 133 -1.17 8.28 1.30
N LEU A 134 -0.51 9.45 1.27
CA LEU A 134 0.86 9.61 1.77
C LEU A 134 0.99 9.24 3.25
N ARG A 135 -0.04 9.51 4.07
CA ARG A 135 -0.02 9.21 5.51
C ARG A 135 0.07 7.71 5.79
N ASP A 136 -0.70 6.90 5.08
CA ASP A 136 -0.73 5.45 5.30
C ASP A 136 0.54 4.79 4.76
N VAL A 137 1.06 5.29 3.64
CA VAL A 137 2.35 4.85 3.10
C VAL A 137 3.48 5.19 4.07
N LEU A 138 3.51 6.41 4.62
CA LEU A 138 4.50 6.80 5.62
C LEU A 138 4.38 5.96 6.91
N THR A 139 3.15 5.69 7.34
CA THR A 139 2.88 4.84 8.51
C THR A 139 3.43 3.43 8.30
N THR A 140 3.21 2.85 7.11
CA THR A 140 3.74 1.54 6.72
C THR A 140 5.27 1.54 6.70
N ALA A 141 5.88 2.53 6.04
CA ALA A 141 7.33 2.63 5.93
C ALA A 141 8.01 2.78 7.31
N LYS A 142 7.44 3.61 8.21
CA LYS A 142 7.95 3.79 9.57
C LYS A 142 7.78 2.56 10.43
N HIS A 143 6.72 1.77 10.24
CA HIS A 143 6.49 0.57 11.02
C HIS A 143 7.57 -0.49 10.80
N GLY A 144 7.94 -0.74 9.55
CA GLY A 144 8.97 -1.73 9.20
C GLY A 144 10.37 -1.13 9.00
N ALA A 145 10.63 0.10 9.45
CA ALA A 145 11.92 0.77 9.22
C ALA A 145 13.12 0.00 9.80
N ASP A 146 12.91 -0.69 10.93
CA ASP A 146 13.93 -1.51 11.59
C ASP A 146 14.00 -2.96 11.04
N ASP A 147 13.11 -3.33 10.12
CA ASP A 147 13.08 -4.66 9.48
C ASP A 147 13.35 -4.55 7.97
N PRO A 148 14.60 -4.78 7.53
CA PRO A 148 14.94 -4.73 6.10
C PRO A 148 14.33 -5.89 5.30
N GLU A 149 13.68 -6.86 5.91
CA GLU A 149 12.96 -7.94 5.24
C GLU A 149 11.46 -7.67 5.12
N ASP A 150 10.94 -6.61 5.75
CA ASP A 150 9.54 -6.18 5.62
C ASP A 150 9.27 -5.68 4.20
N VAL A 151 8.54 -6.51 3.45
CA VAL A 151 8.18 -6.26 2.06
C VAL A 151 7.27 -5.04 1.92
N ASP A 152 6.34 -4.84 2.85
CA ASP A 152 5.37 -3.75 2.78
C ASP A 152 6.06 -2.41 3.06
N ALA A 153 6.98 -2.38 4.03
CA ALA A 153 7.81 -1.21 4.30
C ALA A 153 8.70 -0.86 3.09
N VAL A 154 9.31 -1.85 2.43
CA VAL A 154 10.10 -1.62 1.21
C VAL A 154 9.21 -1.08 0.07
N ILE A 155 8.02 -1.63 -0.14
CA ILE A 155 7.07 -1.10 -1.13
C ILE A 155 6.72 0.36 -0.81
N ALA A 156 6.46 0.66 0.46
CA ALA A 156 6.10 1.99 0.91
C ALA A 156 7.22 3.02 0.71
N VAL A 157 8.47 2.69 1.08
CA VAL A 157 9.64 3.54 0.81
C VAL A 157 9.78 3.81 -0.68
N ARG A 158 9.62 2.79 -1.53
CA ARG A 158 9.71 2.99 -2.98
C ARG A 158 8.61 3.88 -3.55
N ALA A 159 7.39 3.75 -3.04
CA ALA A 159 6.27 4.62 -3.43
C ALA A 159 6.50 6.07 -2.99
N LEU A 160 6.96 6.30 -1.76
CA LEU A 160 7.34 7.62 -1.24
C LEU A 160 8.46 8.24 -2.07
N ALA A 161 9.54 7.50 -2.29
CA ALA A 161 10.69 7.97 -3.06
C ALA A 161 10.28 8.42 -4.47
N TYR A 162 9.46 7.62 -5.14
CA TYR A 162 8.95 7.97 -6.47
C TYR A 162 8.03 9.20 -6.49
N TYR A 163 7.18 9.35 -5.47
CA TYR A 163 6.24 10.46 -5.38
C TYR A 163 6.94 11.77 -5.01
N LEU A 164 7.93 11.70 -4.11
CA LEU A 164 8.69 12.85 -3.60
C LEU A 164 9.91 13.21 -4.46
N ASP A 165 10.19 12.43 -5.51
CA ASP A 165 11.41 12.56 -6.33
C ASP A 165 12.70 12.44 -5.49
N ALA A 166 12.71 11.48 -4.56
CA ALA A 166 13.82 11.18 -3.65
C ALA A 166 14.54 9.87 -4.04
N ASP A 167 15.75 9.67 -3.51
CA ASP A 167 16.52 8.45 -3.75
C ASP A 167 16.00 7.30 -2.88
N ALA A 168 15.41 6.28 -3.52
CA ALA A 168 14.89 5.10 -2.83
C ALA A 168 15.96 4.26 -2.12
N ALA A 169 17.26 4.44 -2.43
CA ALA A 169 18.35 3.77 -1.72
C ALA A 169 18.62 4.39 -0.34
N ASP A 170 18.21 5.64 -0.12
CA ASP A 170 18.32 6.35 1.16
C ASP A 170 16.96 6.35 1.88
N SER A 171 16.64 5.24 2.55
CA SER A 171 15.34 5.09 3.21
C SER A 171 15.10 6.15 4.30
N ASP A 172 16.12 6.51 5.07
CA ASP A 172 16.02 7.56 6.09
C ASP A 172 15.73 8.92 5.44
N GLY A 173 16.47 9.28 4.38
CA GLY A 173 16.22 10.50 3.62
C GLY A 173 14.83 10.57 3.00
N VAL A 174 14.27 9.43 2.55
CA VAL A 174 12.89 9.34 2.05
C VAL A 174 11.87 9.62 3.17
N LEU A 175 12.08 9.07 4.37
CA LEU A 175 11.21 9.31 5.52
C LEU A 175 11.26 10.77 5.98
N GLU A 176 12.46 11.36 6.02
CA GLU A 176 12.64 12.78 6.33
C GLU A 176 11.94 13.68 5.31
N ALA A 177 12.07 13.38 4.01
CA ALA A 177 11.39 14.11 2.95
C ALA A 177 9.85 14.02 3.07
N ALA A 178 9.33 12.85 3.45
CA ALA A 178 7.89 12.65 3.66
C ALA A 178 7.36 13.44 4.87
N ASP A 179 8.11 13.47 5.98
CA ASP A 179 7.76 14.29 7.15
C ASP A 179 7.81 15.79 6.82
N ALA A 180 8.82 16.23 6.07
CA ALA A 180 8.92 17.61 5.59
C ALA A 180 7.74 18.00 4.68
N TRP A 181 7.26 17.08 3.85
CA TRP A 181 6.10 17.30 2.99
C TRP A 181 4.84 17.62 3.81
N PHE A 182 4.58 16.90 4.91
CA PHE A 182 3.47 17.21 5.82
C PHE A 182 3.64 18.54 6.53
N GLY A 183 4.87 18.87 6.95
CA GLY A 183 5.18 20.17 7.55
C GLY A 183 4.89 21.35 6.61
N ALA A 184 5.06 21.16 5.30
CA ALA A 184 4.83 22.18 4.28
C ALA A 184 3.38 22.26 3.78
N ASN A 185 2.65 21.14 3.75
CA ASN A 185 1.33 21.04 3.09
C ASN A 185 0.14 20.90 4.06
N GLY A 186 0.38 20.84 5.38
CA GLY A 186 -0.68 20.69 6.38
C GLY A 186 -1.15 19.25 6.55
N SER A 187 -1.71 18.95 7.74
CA SER A 187 -2.18 17.62 8.15
C SER A 187 -3.61 17.32 7.74
#